data_AF-A0A9P4MF13-F1
#
_entry.id   AF-A0A9P4MF13-F1
#
_cell.length_a   1.000
_cell.length_b   1.000
_cell.length_c   1.000
_cell.angle_alpha   90.00
_cell.angle_beta   90.00
_cell.angle_gamma   90.00
#
_symmetry.space_group_name_H-M   'P 1'
#
loop_
_entity.id
_entity.type
_entity.pdbx_description
1 polymer ?
#
loop_
_entity_poly.entity_id
_entity_poly.type
_entity_poly.pdbx_seq_one_letter_code
_entity_poly.pdbx_strand_id
1 'polypeptide(L)'
;MQQKFWSGKETAVAADAADPNTRFALEQYNKAIQQIIMTSGSGQSADQAITMGVCVLFPSLSSIQGHQEQTLIHLETGMKILERLETIRATRQDLDDLIPISFPAARSLFKRLNVQSRFYLSLENLQTWHSRKISVPQAPINTFDSTPAALAFFVDLFYVLTLVMQSPDSPQGLGPSNLLRHLNSIQVQFTAGEAACTGMLHNQGSSLTKKDIRGLQVLGIYRVSIKLFLKIAGIGFDRKEMDWDELQPEFREIFRLSCTIYDAPPDDIVQYSRQLSSDTELLKNGPSLSKRLENGRPPQYASNPGNLRDAQLSTTRRRLGQRDCGPHCFGGDDDRRGACGKKAVGSRRDTQCAAHGRYT
;
A
#
# COMPACT_ATOMS: atom_id res chain seq x y z
N MET A 1 22.02 7.23 7.63
CA MET A 1 21.03 6.31 8.25
C MET A 1 20.51 5.27 7.25
N GLN A 2 19.98 5.64 6.08
CA GLN A 2 19.43 4.70 5.07
C GLN A 2 20.43 3.64 4.51
N GLN A 3 21.72 3.94 4.37
CA GLN A 3 22.69 2.94 3.88
C GLN A 3 23.11 1.89 4.92
N LYS A 4 23.15 2.26 6.22
CA LYS A 4 23.41 1.30 7.30
C LYS A 4 22.30 0.24 7.35
N PHE A 5 21.06 0.67 7.13
CA PHE A 5 19.90 -0.20 6.97
C PHE A 5 19.95 -1.15 5.78
N TRP A 6 20.57 -0.75 4.66
CA TRP A 6 20.64 -1.59 3.46
C TRP A 6 21.55 -2.81 3.63
N SER A 7 22.62 -2.68 4.43
CA SER A 7 23.55 -3.79 4.66
C SER A 7 23.00 -4.88 5.57
N GLY A 8 21.94 -4.58 6.35
CA GLY A 8 21.38 -5.45 7.38
C GLY A 8 22.35 -5.79 8.53
N LYS A 9 23.56 -5.21 8.56
CA LYS A 9 24.64 -5.59 9.49
C LYS A 9 24.87 -4.59 10.62
N GLU A 10 24.30 -3.39 10.55
CA GLU A 10 24.44 -2.38 11.59
C GLU A 10 23.06 -1.90 12.07
N THR A 11 22.83 -1.99 13.39
CA THR A 11 21.67 -1.44 14.08
C THR A 11 21.73 0.09 14.05
N ALA A 12 20.59 0.78 13.85
CA ALA A 12 20.57 2.25 13.84
C ALA A 12 20.78 2.86 15.23
N VAL A 13 20.44 2.10 16.26
CA VAL A 13 20.93 2.31 17.62
C VAL A 13 22.36 1.78 17.61
N ALA A 14 23.37 2.63 17.84
CA ALA A 14 24.67 2.12 18.24
C ALA A 14 24.36 1.19 19.41
N ALA A 15 24.61 -0.11 19.25
CA ALA A 15 24.40 -1.07 20.30
C ALA A 15 25.43 -0.77 21.37
N ASP A 16 25.23 0.31 22.11
CA ASP A 16 25.83 0.49 23.40
C ASP A 16 25.10 -0.53 24.26
N ALA A 17 25.52 -1.78 24.15
CA ALA A 17 25.05 -2.89 24.95
C ALA A 17 25.26 -2.61 26.46
N ALA A 18 26.01 -1.54 26.78
CA ALA A 18 26.16 -1.00 28.11
C ALA A 18 24.99 -0.11 28.55
N ASP A 19 24.13 0.43 27.67
CA ASP A 19 22.94 1.18 28.10
C ASP A 19 21.92 0.23 28.75
N PRO A 20 21.70 0.34 30.07
CA PRO A 20 20.81 -0.56 30.80
C PRO A 20 19.37 -0.46 30.32
N ASN A 21 18.94 0.71 29.81
CA ASN A 21 17.57 0.91 29.34
C ASN A 21 17.32 0.19 28.03
N THR A 22 18.25 0.31 27.07
CA THR A 22 18.20 -0.42 25.80
C THR A 22 18.20 -1.93 26.05
N ARG A 23 19.07 -2.44 26.93
CA ARG A 23 19.10 -3.87 27.27
C ARG A 23 17.79 -4.34 27.91
N PHE A 24 17.27 -3.61 28.89
CA PHE A 24 16.00 -3.94 29.52
C PHE A 24 14.85 -3.99 28.51
N ALA A 25 14.74 -2.98 27.64
CA ALA A 25 13.71 -2.95 26.60
C ALA A 25 13.81 -4.18 25.69
N LEU A 26 15.00 -4.52 25.21
CA LEU A 26 15.25 -5.71 24.39
C LEU A 26 14.87 -7.01 25.09
N GLU A 27 15.19 -7.15 26.38
CA GLU A 27 14.79 -8.31 27.18
C GLU A 27 13.27 -8.43 27.31
N GLN A 28 12.57 -7.33 27.58
CA GLN A 28 11.10 -7.33 27.66
C GLN A 28 10.47 -7.63 26.29
N TYR A 29 11.07 -7.15 25.20
CA TYR A 29 10.62 -7.49 23.86
C TYR A 29 10.79 -8.97 23.56
N ASN A 30 11.96 -9.55 23.83
CA ASN A 30 12.19 -10.97 23.64
C ASN A 30 11.23 -11.84 24.48
N LYS A 31 10.97 -11.44 25.72
CA LYS A 31 9.95 -12.10 26.57
C LYS A 31 8.56 -12.00 25.96
N ALA A 32 8.17 -10.82 25.47
CA ALA A 32 6.90 -10.64 24.79
C ALA A 32 6.79 -11.56 23.57
N ILE A 33 7.80 -11.61 22.68
CA ILE A 33 7.84 -12.52 21.51
C ILE A 33 7.58 -13.95 21.94
N GLN A 34 8.31 -14.44 22.95
CA GLN A 34 8.20 -15.82 23.41
C GLN A 34 6.79 -16.12 23.92
N GLN A 35 6.21 -15.22 24.72
CA GLN A 35 4.84 -15.36 25.20
C GLN A 35 3.84 -15.41 24.03
N ILE A 36 4.04 -14.58 23.02
CA ILE A 36 3.17 -14.54 21.83
C ILE A 36 3.30 -15.83 21.03
N ILE A 37 4.52 -16.31 20.76
CA ILE A 37 4.73 -17.59 20.05
C ILE A 37 4.04 -18.74 20.80
N MET A 38 4.07 -18.72 22.13
CA MET A 38 3.40 -19.73 22.97
C MET A 38 1.87 -19.64 22.89
N THR A 39 1.29 -18.44 22.77
CA THR A 39 -0.17 -18.24 22.71
C THR A 39 -0.76 -18.29 21.29
N SER A 40 0.00 -17.92 20.26
CA SER A 40 -0.44 -17.86 18.86
C SER A 40 -0.86 -19.22 18.25
N GLY A 41 -0.67 -20.33 18.96
CA GLY A 41 -1.03 -21.69 18.50
C GLY A 41 -2.50 -22.06 18.65
N SER A 42 -3.30 -21.33 19.44
CA SER A 42 -4.67 -21.77 19.77
C SER A 42 -5.70 -21.51 18.66
N GLY A 43 -5.39 -20.63 17.69
CA GLY A 43 -6.30 -20.20 16.63
C GLY A 43 -7.48 -19.33 17.09
N GLN A 44 -7.57 -18.99 18.39
CA GLN A 44 -8.63 -18.15 18.93
C GLN A 44 -8.51 -16.70 18.46
N SER A 45 -9.65 -16.03 18.30
CA SER A 45 -9.71 -14.65 17.83
C SER A 45 -9.04 -13.65 18.78
N ALA A 46 -9.02 -13.93 20.09
CA ALA A 46 -8.30 -13.17 21.08
C ALA A 46 -6.77 -13.24 20.85
N ASP A 47 -6.25 -14.43 20.57
CA ASP A 47 -4.82 -14.60 20.29
C ASP A 47 -4.42 -13.95 18.96
N GLN A 48 -5.32 -13.96 17.97
CA GLN A 48 -5.12 -13.22 16.71
C GLN A 48 -5.11 -11.70 16.95
N ALA A 49 -6.01 -11.17 17.79
CA ALA A 49 -6.06 -9.77 18.18
C ALA A 49 -4.75 -9.32 18.87
N ILE A 50 -4.26 -10.11 19.83
CA ILE A 50 -2.98 -9.87 20.51
C ILE A 50 -1.83 -9.92 19.50
N THR A 51 -1.79 -10.97 18.66
CA THR A 51 -0.76 -11.12 17.62
C THR A 51 -0.78 -9.96 16.62
N MET A 52 -1.95 -9.41 16.29
CA MET A 52 -2.07 -8.22 15.43
C MET A 52 -1.47 -6.99 16.12
N GLY A 53 -1.80 -6.73 17.39
CA GLY A 53 -1.24 -5.62 18.17
C GLY A 53 0.28 -5.70 18.27
N VAL A 54 0.81 -6.92 18.35
CA VAL A 54 2.24 -7.22 18.28
C VAL A 54 2.80 -6.90 16.90
N CYS A 55 2.19 -7.40 15.83
CA CYS A 55 2.58 -7.10 14.46
C CYS A 55 2.51 -5.61 14.10
N VAL A 56 1.90 -4.75 14.93
CA VAL A 56 2.01 -3.30 14.82
C VAL A 56 3.31 -2.77 15.43
N LEU A 57 3.72 -3.28 16.59
CA LEU A 57 4.89 -2.80 17.34
C LEU A 57 6.20 -3.36 16.77
N PHE A 58 6.20 -4.64 16.40
CA PHE A 58 7.39 -5.37 15.97
C PHE A 58 8.05 -4.87 14.68
N PRO A 59 7.31 -4.42 13.65
CA PRO A 59 7.91 -3.79 12.49
C PRO A 59 8.72 -2.56 12.86
N SER A 60 8.22 -1.72 13.76
CA SER A 60 8.94 -0.53 14.23
C SER A 60 10.22 -0.89 14.98
N LEU A 61 10.15 -1.88 15.88
CA LEU A 61 11.31 -2.33 16.65
C LEU A 61 12.38 -2.99 15.76
N SER A 62 11.97 -3.91 14.91
CA SER A 62 12.85 -4.57 13.94
C SER A 62 13.47 -3.54 12.99
N SER A 63 12.71 -2.49 12.63
CA SER A 63 13.18 -1.41 11.77
C SER A 63 14.24 -0.58 12.49
N ILE A 64 14.05 -0.25 13.77
CA ILE A 64 15.05 0.46 14.61
C ILE A 64 16.33 -0.39 14.77
N GLN A 65 16.19 -1.71 14.92
CA GLN A 65 17.31 -2.66 14.98
C GLN A 65 17.99 -2.88 13.62
N GLY A 66 17.40 -2.40 12.52
CA GLY A 66 17.90 -2.65 11.18
C GLY A 66 17.63 -4.04 10.63
N HIS A 67 16.80 -4.84 11.30
CA HIS A 67 16.31 -6.14 10.82
C HIS A 67 15.15 -5.95 9.82
N GLN A 68 15.46 -5.41 8.63
CA GLN A 68 14.44 -5.06 7.64
C GLN A 68 13.63 -6.26 7.16
N GLU A 69 14.25 -7.44 7.00
CA GLU A 69 13.53 -8.66 6.63
C GLU A 69 12.47 -9.03 7.68
N GLN A 70 12.82 -8.96 8.97
CA GLN A 70 11.87 -9.20 10.07
C GLN A 70 10.76 -8.15 10.09
N THR A 71 11.09 -6.87 9.85
CA THR A 71 10.08 -5.80 9.70
C THR A 71 9.05 -6.16 8.63
N LEU A 72 9.52 -6.63 7.47
CA LEU A 72 8.66 -7.00 6.35
C LEU A 72 7.80 -8.23 6.69
N ILE A 73 8.38 -9.27 7.29
CA ILE A 73 7.64 -10.49 7.71
C ILE A 73 6.53 -10.13 8.71
N HIS A 74 6.84 -9.33 9.74
CA HIS A 74 5.85 -8.91 10.74
C HIS A 74 4.75 -8.05 10.12
N LEU A 75 5.09 -7.19 9.18
CA LEU A 75 4.12 -6.36 8.49
C LEU A 75 3.19 -7.19 7.60
N GLU A 76 3.74 -8.11 6.81
CA GLU A 76 2.96 -9.00 5.94
C GLU A 76 2.02 -9.89 6.76
N THR A 77 2.54 -10.48 7.84
CA THR A 77 1.77 -11.33 8.75
C THR A 77 0.67 -10.53 9.44
N GLY A 78 0.98 -9.33 9.92
CA GLY A 78 0.03 -8.43 10.55
C GLY A 78 -1.13 -8.04 9.62
N MET A 79 -0.86 -7.76 8.35
CA MET A 79 -1.91 -7.49 7.36
C MET A 79 -2.81 -8.72 7.13
N LYS A 80 -2.23 -9.91 6.98
CA LYS A 80 -3.02 -11.16 6.82
C LYS A 80 -3.91 -11.42 8.03
N ILE A 81 -3.43 -11.17 9.24
CA ILE A 81 -4.22 -11.30 10.47
C ILE A 81 -5.32 -10.25 10.50
N LEU A 82 -5.01 -8.99 10.19
CA LEU A 82 -5.99 -7.91 10.15
C LEU A 82 -7.14 -8.22 9.18
N GLU A 83 -6.86 -8.73 7.98
CA GLU A 83 -7.90 -9.10 7.00
C GLU A 83 -8.81 -10.23 7.52
N ARG A 84 -8.23 -11.22 8.20
CA ARG A 84 -9.00 -12.31 8.83
C ARG A 84 -9.89 -11.75 9.95
N LEU A 85 -9.32 -10.93 10.82
CA LEU A 85 -10.06 -10.30 11.93
C LEU A 85 -11.17 -9.38 11.42
N GLU A 86 -10.95 -8.63 10.34
CA GLU A 86 -11.99 -7.81 9.69
C GLU A 86 -13.16 -8.67 9.19
N THR A 87 -12.87 -9.86 8.67
CA THR A 87 -13.89 -10.82 8.22
C THR A 87 -14.69 -11.38 9.41
N ILE A 88 -14.01 -11.73 10.51
CA ILE A 88 -14.66 -12.24 11.72
C ILE A 88 -15.48 -11.13 12.41
N ARG A 89 -14.99 -9.89 12.42
CA ARG A 89 -15.69 -8.74 12.99
C ARG A 89 -17.04 -8.48 12.34
N ALA A 90 -17.20 -8.83 11.05
CA ALA A 90 -18.49 -8.73 10.37
C ALA A 90 -19.56 -9.63 11.00
N THR A 91 -19.17 -10.68 11.74
CA THR A 91 -20.09 -11.61 12.42
C THR A 91 -20.01 -11.55 13.94
N ARG A 92 -18.98 -10.92 14.52
CA ARG A 92 -18.70 -10.86 15.96
C ARG A 92 -18.34 -9.45 16.43
N GLN A 93 -19.21 -8.84 17.22
CA GLN A 93 -19.01 -7.49 17.76
C GLN A 93 -18.09 -7.44 18.99
N ASP A 94 -17.89 -8.57 19.68
CA ASP A 94 -17.07 -8.68 20.90
C ASP A 94 -15.56 -8.56 20.65
N LEU A 95 -15.14 -8.47 19.38
CA LEU A 95 -13.73 -8.34 19.01
C LEU A 95 -13.14 -6.96 19.30
N ASP A 96 -13.97 -5.91 19.31
CA ASP A 96 -13.47 -4.55 19.53
C ASP A 96 -12.95 -4.36 20.96
N ASP A 97 -13.52 -5.09 21.93
CA ASP A 97 -13.11 -5.05 23.35
C ASP A 97 -11.80 -5.80 23.63
N LEU A 98 -11.40 -6.72 22.74
CA LEU A 98 -10.22 -7.56 22.90
C LEU A 98 -8.94 -6.93 22.35
N ILE A 99 -9.05 -5.85 21.56
CA ILE A 99 -7.92 -5.26 20.86
C ILE A 99 -7.54 -3.92 21.52
N PRO A 100 -6.27 -3.74 21.95
CA PRO A 100 -5.80 -2.49 22.58
C PRO A 100 -5.76 -1.29 21.63
N ILE A 101 -6.03 -1.50 20.33
CA ILE A 101 -6.01 -0.50 19.26
C ILE A 101 -7.27 -0.68 18.42
N SER A 102 -7.99 0.40 18.11
CA SER A 102 -9.17 0.28 17.26
C SER A 102 -8.81 -0.24 15.86
N PHE A 103 -9.67 -1.08 15.29
CA PHE A 103 -9.51 -1.60 13.92
C PHE A 103 -9.21 -0.52 12.87
N PRO A 104 -9.91 0.63 12.85
CA PRO A 104 -9.61 1.70 11.90
C PRO A 104 -8.17 2.25 12.05
N ALA A 105 -7.69 2.38 13.28
CA ALA A 105 -6.33 2.84 13.56
C ALA A 105 -5.29 1.80 13.12
N ALA A 106 -5.49 0.52 13.45
CA ALA A 106 -4.62 -0.57 13.01
C ALA A 106 -4.57 -0.64 11.48
N ARG A 107 -5.72 -0.59 10.80
CA ARG A 107 -5.81 -0.56 9.33
C ARG A 107 -5.04 0.60 8.72
N SER A 108 -5.25 1.80 9.24
CA SER A 108 -4.55 2.99 8.75
C SER A 108 -3.03 2.84 8.90
N LEU A 109 -2.58 2.32 10.04
CA LEU A 109 -1.17 2.10 10.30
C LEU A 109 -0.56 1.05 9.37
N PHE A 110 -1.18 -0.12 9.23
CA PHE A 110 -0.71 -1.17 8.33
C PHE A 110 -0.65 -0.70 6.87
N LYS A 111 -1.65 0.06 6.39
CA LYS A 111 -1.62 0.65 5.05
C LYS A 111 -0.43 1.60 4.87
N ARG A 112 -0.20 2.51 5.83
CA ARG A 112 0.94 3.45 5.77
C ARG A 112 2.29 2.73 5.79
N LEU A 113 2.46 1.76 6.68
CA LEU A 113 3.67 0.94 6.75
C LEU A 113 3.86 0.11 5.48
N ASN A 114 2.78 -0.39 4.87
CA ASN A 114 2.84 -1.12 3.62
C ASN A 114 3.33 -0.25 2.47
N VAL A 115 2.79 0.97 2.33
CA VAL A 115 3.27 1.94 1.35
C VAL A 115 4.77 2.18 1.53
N GLN A 116 5.22 2.48 2.75
CA GLN A 116 6.62 2.73 3.04
C GLN A 116 7.50 1.52 2.71
N SER A 117 7.08 0.32 3.13
CA SER A 117 7.81 -0.93 2.93
C SER A 117 8.00 -1.27 1.46
N ARG A 118 7.00 -1.01 0.62
CA ARG A 118 7.08 -1.26 -0.82
C ARG A 118 8.20 -0.50 -1.52
N PHE A 119 8.60 0.68 -1.01
CA PHE A 119 9.75 1.42 -1.55
C PHE A 119 11.10 0.79 -1.19
N TYR A 120 11.14 -0.18 -0.27
CA TYR A 120 12.35 -0.92 0.12
C TYR A 120 12.43 -2.32 -0.50
N LEU A 121 11.36 -2.79 -1.13
CA LEU A 121 11.30 -4.13 -1.72
C LEU A 121 11.98 -4.17 -3.09
N SER A 122 12.69 -5.27 -3.36
CA SER A 122 13.12 -5.60 -4.73
C SER A 122 11.89 -5.85 -5.62
N LEU A 123 12.07 -5.74 -6.94
CA LEU A 123 10.98 -6.03 -7.88
C LEU A 123 10.45 -7.47 -7.74
N GLU A 124 11.34 -8.43 -7.49
CA GLU A 124 10.98 -9.83 -7.22
C GLU A 124 10.11 -9.96 -5.96
N ASN A 125 10.52 -9.32 -4.87
CA ASN A 125 9.75 -9.35 -3.64
C ASN A 125 8.41 -8.62 -3.80
N LEU A 126 8.35 -7.53 -4.58
CA LEU A 126 7.10 -6.82 -4.87
C LEU A 126 6.07 -7.71 -5.60
N GLN A 127 6.52 -8.64 -6.45
CA GLN A 127 5.63 -9.55 -7.18
C GLN A 127 4.91 -10.54 -6.25
N THR A 128 5.61 -11.00 -5.21
CA THR A 128 5.06 -11.94 -4.21
C THR A 128 4.44 -11.21 -3.02
N TRP A 129 4.71 -9.92 -2.87
CA TRP A 129 4.23 -9.10 -1.76
C TRP A 129 2.71 -8.96 -1.77
N HIS A 130 2.08 -9.53 -0.73
CA HIS A 130 0.65 -9.53 -0.43
C HIS A 130 -0.23 -8.82 -1.48
N SER A 131 -0.77 -9.61 -2.40
CA SER A 131 -1.71 -9.12 -3.41
C SER A 131 -3.06 -8.83 -2.74
N ARG A 132 -3.53 -7.58 -2.82
CA ARG A 132 -4.81 -7.16 -2.25
C ARG A 132 -5.74 -6.74 -3.38
N LYS A 133 -7.04 -7.03 -3.22
CA LYS A 133 -8.09 -6.49 -4.09
C LYS A 133 -8.02 -4.96 -4.03
N ILE A 134 -7.82 -4.36 -5.19
CA ILE A 134 -7.75 -2.91 -5.32
C ILE A 134 -9.18 -2.37 -5.22
N SER A 135 -9.44 -1.53 -4.22
CA SER A 135 -10.70 -0.83 -4.03
C SER A 135 -10.41 0.65 -3.85
N VAL A 136 -10.82 1.47 -4.82
CA VAL A 136 -10.58 2.91 -4.81
C VAL A 136 -11.53 3.57 -3.81
N PRO A 137 -11.02 4.29 -2.79
CA PRO A 137 -11.88 4.96 -1.82
C PRO A 137 -12.72 6.03 -2.52
N GLN A 138 -13.96 6.22 -2.06
CA GLN A 138 -14.87 7.22 -2.62
C GLN A 138 -14.76 8.52 -1.82
N ALA A 139 -14.59 9.63 -2.52
CA ALA A 139 -14.62 10.95 -1.92
C ALA A 139 -16.06 11.29 -1.47
N PRO A 140 -16.23 12.08 -0.40
CA PRO A 140 -17.54 12.59 -0.01
C PRO A 140 -18.10 13.51 -1.11
N ILE A 141 -19.43 13.56 -1.24
CA ILE A 141 -20.11 14.35 -2.28
C ILE A 141 -19.91 15.86 -2.06
N ASN A 142 -19.90 16.30 -0.79
CA ASN A 142 -19.88 17.72 -0.42
C ASN A 142 -18.51 18.15 0.10
N THR A 143 -18.25 17.94 1.39
CA THR A 143 -17.01 18.33 2.07
C THR A 143 -16.59 17.25 3.04
N PHE A 144 -15.32 17.26 3.45
CA PHE A 144 -14.89 16.46 4.60
C PHE A 144 -15.34 17.11 5.90
N ASP A 145 -15.72 16.28 6.89
CA ASP A 145 -16.15 16.77 8.21
C ASP A 145 -14.97 17.31 9.05
N SER A 146 -13.75 16.84 8.77
CA SER A 146 -12.56 17.19 9.54
C SER A 146 -11.25 16.87 8.81
N THR A 147 -10.16 17.52 9.23
CA THR A 147 -8.81 17.24 8.72
C THR A 147 -8.40 15.76 8.86
N PRO A 148 -8.67 15.06 9.99
CA PRO A 148 -8.41 13.63 10.08
C PRO A 148 -9.18 12.77 9.06
N ALA A 149 -10.44 13.11 8.76
CA ALA A 149 -11.25 12.40 7.78
C ALA A 149 -10.67 12.58 6.36
N ALA A 150 -10.30 13.81 6.00
CA ALA A 150 -9.60 14.09 4.75
C ALA A 150 -8.28 13.33 4.66
N LEU A 151 -7.47 13.36 5.72
CA LEU A 151 -6.19 12.65 5.77
C LEU A 151 -6.37 11.15 5.58
N ALA A 152 -7.35 10.54 6.25
CA ALA A 152 -7.64 9.12 6.10
C ALA A 152 -7.99 8.76 4.63
N PHE A 153 -8.81 9.58 3.97
CA PHE A 153 -9.14 9.40 2.56
C PHE A 153 -7.91 9.48 1.65
N PHE A 154 -7.07 10.53 1.78
CA PHE A 154 -5.90 10.69 0.91
C PHE A 154 -4.81 9.65 1.20
N VAL A 155 -4.64 9.19 2.44
CA VAL A 155 -3.76 8.05 2.76
C VAL A 155 -4.24 6.79 2.05
N ASP A 156 -5.54 6.51 2.09
CA ASP A 156 -6.13 5.35 1.42
C ASP A 156 -6.01 5.44 -0.10
N LEU A 157 -6.23 6.63 -0.67
CA LEU A 157 -6.11 6.87 -2.11
C LEU A 157 -4.66 6.72 -2.57
N PHE A 158 -3.71 7.24 -1.80
CA PHE A 158 -2.28 7.09 -2.08
C PHE A 158 -1.85 5.62 -1.98
N TYR A 159 -2.31 4.90 -0.95
CA TYR A 159 -2.08 3.46 -0.83
C TYR A 159 -2.55 2.72 -2.09
N VAL A 160 -3.79 2.95 -2.53
CA VAL A 160 -4.34 2.32 -3.74
C VAL A 160 -3.53 2.69 -4.99
N LEU A 161 -3.13 3.96 -5.14
CA LEU A 161 -2.29 4.40 -6.24
C LEU A 161 -0.94 3.67 -6.26
N THR A 162 -0.28 3.51 -5.11
CA THR A 162 0.97 2.74 -5.03
C THR A 162 0.76 1.27 -5.40
N LEU A 163 -0.34 0.64 -4.97
CA LEU A 163 -0.67 -0.72 -5.39
C LEU A 163 -0.82 -0.81 -6.92
N VAL A 164 -1.55 0.13 -7.53
CA VAL A 164 -1.78 0.14 -8.97
C VAL A 164 -0.48 0.35 -9.75
N MET A 165 0.36 1.28 -9.31
CA MET A 165 1.64 1.60 -9.97
C MET A 165 2.70 0.52 -9.79
N GLN A 166 2.65 -0.23 -8.68
CA GLN A 166 3.61 -1.28 -8.34
C GLN A 166 3.01 -2.68 -8.47
N SER A 167 1.93 -2.84 -9.23
CA SER A 167 1.46 -4.16 -9.66
C SER A 167 2.16 -4.50 -10.97
N PRO A 168 3.36 -5.11 -10.96
CA PRO A 168 3.91 -5.70 -12.17
C PRO A 168 2.88 -6.71 -12.65
N ASP A 169 2.45 -6.64 -13.91
CA ASP A 169 1.50 -7.53 -14.59
C ASP A 169 1.08 -8.70 -13.71
N SER A 170 0.11 -8.44 -12.80
CA SER A 170 -0.20 -9.36 -11.73
C SER A 170 -0.45 -10.74 -12.35
N PRO A 171 -0.08 -11.86 -11.71
CA PRO A 171 -0.56 -13.17 -12.15
C PRO A 171 -2.10 -13.24 -12.23
N GLN A 172 -2.82 -12.24 -11.73
CA GLN A 172 -4.27 -11.99 -11.91
C GLN A 172 -4.66 -11.10 -13.10
N GLY A 173 -3.74 -10.73 -14.00
CA GLY A 173 -4.07 -10.13 -15.29
C GLY A 173 -4.78 -8.77 -15.22
N LEU A 174 -4.19 -7.79 -14.53
CA LEU A 174 -4.57 -6.39 -14.80
C LEU A 174 -4.04 -6.03 -16.19
N GLY A 175 -4.72 -6.50 -17.23
CA GLY A 175 -4.41 -6.08 -18.60
C GLY A 175 -4.41 -4.54 -18.69
N PRO A 176 -3.79 -3.96 -19.72
CA PRO A 176 -3.63 -2.49 -19.84
C PRO A 176 -4.92 -1.70 -19.61
N SER A 177 -6.07 -2.26 -20.01
CA SER A 177 -7.40 -1.68 -19.78
C SER A 177 -7.81 -1.59 -18.32
N ASN A 178 -7.43 -2.54 -17.47
CA ASN A 178 -7.72 -2.53 -16.04
C ASN A 178 -6.83 -1.52 -15.31
N LEU A 179 -5.55 -1.39 -15.67
CA LEU A 179 -4.65 -0.37 -15.12
C LEU A 179 -5.22 1.04 -15.38
N LEU A 180 -5.53 1.35 -16.65
CA LEU A 180 -6.11 2.64 -17.03
C LEU A 180 -7.46 2.89 -16.34
N ARG A 181 -8.30 1.86 -16.16
CA ARG A 181 -9.56 2.00 -15.42
C ARG A 181 -9.32 2.41 -13.97
N HIS A 182 -8.38 1.77 -13.27
CA HIS A 182 -8.06 2.14 -11.89
C HIS A 182 -7.45 3.53 -11.80
N LEU A 183 -6.50 3.88 -12.68
CA LEU A 183 -5.91 5.21 -12.72
C LEU A 183 -6.96 6.30 -12.97
N ASN A 184 -7.88 6.08 -13.92
CA ASN A 184 -8.99 6.99 -14.17
C ASN A 184 -9.92 7.10 -12.95
N SER A 185 -10.23 5.98 -12.29
CA SER A 185 -11.03 5.99 -11.08
C SER A 185 -10.34 6.77 -9.95
N ILE A 186 -9.04 6.54 -9.73
CA ILE A 186 -8.23 7.29 -8.75
C ILE A 186 -8.21 8.77 -9.09
N GLN A 187 -8.03 9.13 -10.36
CA GLN A 187 -8.03 10.53 -10.81
C GLN A 187 -9.36 11.22 -10.54
N VAL A 188 -10.49 10.55 -10.81
CA VAL A 188 -11.84 11.07 -10.50
C VAL A 188 -11.99 11.29 -9.00
N GLN A 189 -11.62 10.30 -8.17
CA GLN A 189 -11.73 10.40 -6.72
C GLN A 189 -10.77 11.42 -6.12
N PHE A 190 -9.57 11.58 -6.69
CA PHE A 190 -8.63 12.62 -6.31
C PHE A 190 -9.23 14.00 -6.55
N THR A 191 -9.74 14.28 -7.75
CA THR A 191 -10.37 15.56 -8.08
C THR A 191 -11.57 15.86 -7.18
N ALA A 192 -12.42 14.88 -6.92
CA ALA A 192 -13.55 15.03 -5.99
C ALA A 192 -13.07 15.32 -4.55
N GLY A 193 -12.04 14.61 -4.08
CA GLY A 193 -11.41 14.85 -2.78
C GLY A 193 -10.79 16.24 -2.65
N GLU A 194 -10.15 16.75 -3.70
CA GLU A 194 -9.60 18.12 -3.72
C GLU A 194 -10.71 19.17 -3.56
N ALA A 195 -11.85 18.99 -4.26
CA ALA A 195 -13.01 19.86 -4.12
C ALA A 195 -13.59 19.81 -2.69
N ALA A 196 -13.77 18.61 -2.15
CA ALA A 196 -14.27 18.41 -0.79
C ALA A 196 -13.33 18.98 0.30
N CYS A 197 -12.01 18.92 0.08
CA CYS A 197 -11.02 19.58 0.95
C CYS A 197 -11.12 21.10 0.90
N THR A 198 -11.33 21.66 -0.29
CA THR A 198 -11.46 23.11 -0.44
C THR A 198 -12.67 23.62 0.34
N GLY A 199 -13.82 22.94 0.25
CA GLY A 199 -14.99 23.27 1.06
C GLY A 199 -14.77 23.11 2.57
N MET A 200 -14.07 22.05 3.01
CA MET A 200 -13.70 21.86 4.42
C MET A 200 -12.82 23.03 4.93
N LEU A 201 -11.82 23.45 4.14
CA LEU A 201 -10.92 24.55 4.50
C LEU A 201 -11.64 25.90 4.57
N HIS A 202 -12.64 26.14 3.71
CA HIS A 202 -13.49 27.34 3.80
C HIS A 202 -14.36 27.37 5.05
N ASN A 203 -14.80 26.20 5.53
CA ASN A 203 -15.64 26.08 6.72
C ASN A 203 -14.83 26.07 8.03
N GLN A 204 -13.52 25.81 7.96
CA GLN A 204 -12.63 25.92 9.11
C GLN A 204 -12.47 27.41 9.47
N GLY A 205 -13.07 27.82 10.60
CA GLY A 205 -12.95 29.19 11.13
C GLY A 205 -11.50 29.61 11.42
N SER A 206 -11.32 30.86 11.82
CA SER A 206 -10.02 31.55 11.93
C SER A 206 -9.07 31.05 13.04
N SER A 207 -9.47 30.07 13.85
CA SER A 207 -8.65 29.57 14.97
C SER A 207 -8.25 28.11 14.78
N LEU A 208 -7.21 27.88 13.97
CA LEU A 208 -6.57 26.57 13.84
C LEU A 208 -5.53 26.38 14.95
N THR A 209 -5.54 25.22 15.61
CA THR A 209 -4.48 24.89 16.57
C THR A 209 -3.19 24.53 15.83
N LYS A 210 -2.04 24.56 16.53
CA LYS A 210 -0.76 24.05 15.96
C LYS A 210 -0.88 22.61 15.45
N LYS A 211 -1.68 21.79 16.14
CA LYS A 211 -1.93 20.40 15.75
C LYS A 211 -2.71 20.32 14.44
N ASP A 212 -3.72 21.17 14.26
CA ASP A 212 -4.51 21.23 13.02
C ASP A 212 -3.65 21.69 11.85
N ILE A 213 -2.83 22.72 12.06
CA ILE A 213 -1.87 23.20 11.06
C ILE A 213 -0.95 22.06 10.62
N ARG A 214 -0.34 21.34 11.56
CA ARG A 214 0.51 20.18 11.23
C ARG A 214 -0.27 19.09 10.48
N GLY A 215 -1.51 18.80 10.89
CA GLY A 215 -2.39 17.86 10.20
C GLY A 215 -2.67 18.27 8.75
N LEU A 216 -2.91 19.56 8.51
CA LEU A 216 -3.11 20.13 7.18
C LEU A 216 -1.83 20.07 6.32
N GLN A 217 -0.65 20.27 6.91
CA GLN A 217 0.62 20.11 6.20
C GLN A 217 0.84 18.65 5.75
N VAL A 218 0.59 17.68 6.65
CA VAL A 218 0.68 16.24 6.31
C VAL A 218 -0.33 15.88 5.22
N LEU A 219 -1.57 16.38 5.32
CA LEU A 219 -2.57 16.23 4.27
C LEU A 219 -2.07 16.81 2.93
N GLY A 220 -1.45 17.99 2.95
CA GLY A 220 -0.82 18.60 1.78
C GLY A 220 0.22 17.69 1.12
N ILE A 221 1.08 17.02 1.92
CA ILE A 221 2.10 16.11 1.39
C ILE A 221 1.45 14.96 0.61
N TYR A 222 0.41 14.33 1.17
CA TYR A 222 -0.30 13.25 0.49
C TYR A 222 -0.99 13.73 -0.80
N ARG A 223 -1.64 14.90 -0.77
CA ARG A 223 -2.30 15.50 -1.94
C ARG A 223 -1.31 15.74 -3.08
N VAL A 224 -0.18 16.39 -2.77
CA VAL A 224 0.87 16.68 -3.76
C VAL A 224 1.53 15.38 -4.26
N SER A 225 1.75 14.40 -3.38
CA SER A 225 2.30 13.10 -3.75
C SER A 225 1.36 12.34 -4.70
N ILE A 226 0.05 12.33 -4.46
CA ILE A 226 -0.91 11.70 -5.38
C ILE A 226 -0.92 12.42 -6.73
N LYS A 227 -0.96 13.75 -6.73
CA LYS A 227 -0.89 14.55 -7.97
C LYS A 227 0.38 14.24 -8.77
N LEU A 228 1.53 14.15 -8.09
CA LEU A 228 2.81 13.77 -8.67
C LEU A 228 2.73 12.37 -9.31
N PHE A 229 2.24 11.36 -8.59
CA PHE A 229 2.14 10.00 -9.11
C PHE A 229 1.12 9.87 -10.25
N LEU A 230 0.02 10.62 -10.24
CA LEU A 230 -0.95 10.66 -11.34
C LEU A 230 -0.37 11.32 -12.59
N LYS A 231 0.35 12.44 -12.46
CA LYS A 231 1.13 13.01 -13.55
C LYS A 231 2.14 11.99 -14.08
N ILE A 232 2.79 11.27 -13.17
CA ILE A 232 3.78 10.26 -13.55
C ILE A 232 3.13 9.17 -14.42
N ALA A 233 1.98 8.67 -13.98
CA ALA A 233 1.22 7.64 -14.68
C ALA A 233 0.68 8.12 -16.03
N GLY A 234 0.28 9.39 -16.16
CA GLY A 234 -0.29 9.96 -17.39
C GLY A 234 0.72 10.15 -18.52
N ILE A 235 1.98 10.43 -18.20
CA ILE A 235 3.07 10.59 -19.20
C ILE A 235 3.56 9.22 -19.71
N GLY A 236 3.40 8.16 -18.90
CA GLY A 236 3.85 6.81 -19.22
C GLY A 236 5.19 6.42 -18.56
N PHE A 237 5.61 5.18 -18.81
CA PHE A 237 6.79 4.56 -18.20
C PHE A 237 8.09 4.70 -19.03
N ASP A 238 8.00 5.13 -20.29
CA ASP A 238 9.14 5.32 -21.19
C ASP A 238 9.81 6.70 -21.01
N ARG A 239 10.25 6.98 -19.77
CA ARG A 239 10.78 8.30 -19.38
C ARG A 239 12.24 8.49 -19.77
N LYS A 240 12.56 9.71 -20.18
CA LYS A 240 13.93 10.24 -20.18
C LYS A 240 14.22 10.94 -18.85
N GLU A 241 15.50 11.03 -18.51
CA GLU A 241 15.95 11.69 -17.27
C GLU A 241 15.51 13.17 -17.17
N MET A 242 15.34 13.86 -18.30
CA MET A 242 14.90 15.25 -18.35
C MET A 242 13.41 15.44 -18.03
N ASP A 243 12.58 14.40 -18.15
CA ASP A 243 11.13 14.50 -17.92
C ASP A 243 10.79 14.74 -16.43
N TRP A 244 11.78 14.58 -15.55
CA TRP A 244 11.63 14.84 -14.11
C TRP A 244 11.67 16.32 -13.76
N ASP A 245 12.23 17.17 -14.63
CA ASP A 245 12.30 18.62 -14.40
C ASP A 245 10.90 19.26 -14.37
N GLU A 246 9.95 18.72 -15.12
CA GLU A 246 8.55 19.17 -15.11
C GLU A 246 7.84 18.94 -13.77
N LEU A 247 8.37 18.03 -12.94
CA LEU A 247 7.82 17.65 -11.63
C LEU A 247 8.49 18.42 -10.47
N GLN A 248 9.46 19.27 -10.77
CA GLN A 248 10.17 20.09 -9.79
C GLN A 248 9.24 20.97 -8.91
N PRO A 249 8.12 21.54 -9.41
CA PRO A 249 7.18 22.28 -8.57
C PRO A 249 6.56 21.41 -7.46
N GLU A 250 6.14 20.18 -7.78
CA GLU A 250 5.59 19.24 -6.79
C GLU A 250 6.64 18.84 -5.74
N PHE A 251 7.88 18.56 -6.17
CA PHE A 251 8.96 18.22 -5.22
C PHE A 251 9.26 19.37 -4.27
N ARG A 252 9.33 20.60 -4.78
CA ARG A 252 9.52 21.80 -3.95
C ARG A 252 8.41 21.97 -2.93
N GLU A 253 7.16 21.71 -3.33
CA GLU A 253 6.03 21.84 -2.42
C GLU A 253 6.07 20.77 -1.32
N ILE A 254 6.33 19.50 -1.65
CA ILE A 254 6.52 18.44 -0.64
C ILE A 254 7.63 18.81 0.35
N PHE A 255 8.75 19.32 -0.17
CA PHE A 255 9.87 19.76 0.66
C PHE A 255 9.48 20.92 1.59
N ARG A 256 8.80 21.95 1.08
CA ARG A 256 8.33 23.10 1.86
C ARG A 256 7.35 22.69 2.97
N LEU A 257 6.38 21.82 2.65
CA LEU A 257 5.43 21.27 3.63
C LEU A 257 6.19 20.48 4.72
N SER A 258 7.19 19.70 4.32
CA SER A 258 8.02 18.92 5.25
C SER A 258 8.81 19.82 6.20
N CYS A 259 9.44 20.89 5.70
CA CYS A 259 10.13 21.90 6.53
C CYS A 259 9.20 22.45 7.63
N THR A 260 7.96 22.74 7.26
CA THR A 260 6.95 23.26 8.19
C THR A 260 6.55 22.23 9.26
N ILE A 261 6.51 20.94 8.91
CA ILE A 261 6.17 19.87 9.87
C ILE A 261 7.28 19.67 10.90
N TYR A 262 8.53 19.73 10.46
CA TYR A 262 9.71 19.52 11.32
C TYR A 262 10.18 20.79 12.04
N ASP A 263 9.50 21.92 11.84
CA ASP A 263 9.92 23.24 12.33
C ASP A 263 11.40 23.53 11.96
N ALA A 264 11.81 23.10 10.77
CA ALA A 264 13.20 23.15 10.30
C ALA A 264 13.34 24.07 9.08
N PRO A 265 14.34 24.98 9.06
CA PRO A 265 14.67 25.75 7.87
C PRO A 265 15.02 24.85 6.68
N PRO A 266 14.72 25.29 5.44
CA PRO A 266 15.18 24.62 4.21
C PRO A 266 16.67 24.27 4.21
N ASP A 267 17.50 25.22 4.67
CA ASP A 267 18.96 25.08 4.63
C ASP A 267 19.47 23.98 5.57
N ASP A 268 18.84 23.83 6.74
CA ASP A 268 19.22 22.81 7.73
C ASP A 268 18.96 21.40 7.19
N ILE A 269 17.84 21.19 6.50
CA ILE A 269 17.53 19.88 5.89
C ILE A 269 18.51 19.57 4.75
N VAL A 270 18.83 20.57 3.92
CA VAL A 270 19.79 20.40 2.82
C VAL A 270 21.19 20.11 3.36
N GLN A 271 21.62 20.84 4.40
CA GLN A 271 22.91 20.63 5.05
C GLN A 271 22.99 19.24 5.68
N TYR A 272 21.95 18.80 6.38
CA TYR A 272 21.88 17.47 6.97
C TYR A 272 21.94 16.36 5.90
N SER A 273 21.22 16.54 4.77
CA SER A 273 21.27 15.61 3.63
C SER A 273 22.66 15.53 2.99
N ARG A 274 23.33 16.68 2.83
CA ARG A 274 24.72 16.75 2.31
C ARG A 274 25.70 16.06 3.26
N GLN A 275 25.60 16.31 4.57
CA GLN A 275 26.41 15.66 5.59
C GLN A 275 26.22 14.14 5.57
N LEU A 276 24.96 13.68 5.49
CA LEU A 276 24.67 12.25 5.34
C LEU A 276 25.34 11.64 4.11
N SER A 277 25.40 12.39 3.02
CA SER A 277 25.98 11.95 1.75
C SER A 277 27.51 11.94 1.79
N SER A 278 28.14 12.93 2.45
CA SER A 278 29.60 13.04 2.60
C SER A 278 30.20 12.03 3.56
N ASP A 279 29.42 11.61 4.56
CA ASP A 279 29.85 10.65 5.59
C ASP A 279 29.67 9.19 5.15
N THR A 280 28.92 8.96 4.07
CA THR A 280 28.83 7.65 3.43
C THR A 280 30.04 7.37 2.53
N GLU A 281 31.02 6.64 3.07
CA GLU A 281 32.15 6.01 2.37
C GLU A 281 31.75 5.29 1.07
N LEU A 282 30.52 4.75 0.98
CA LEU A 282 29.96 4.08 -0.21
C LEU A 282 29.66 5.01 -1.39
N LEU A 283 29.50 6.32 -1.19
CA LEU A 283 29.40 7.30 -2.29
C LEU A 283 30.78 7.75 -2.77
N LYS A 284 31.78 7.74 -1.89
CA LYS A 284 33.20 7.99 -2.25
C LYS A 284 33.81 6.79 -2.97
N ASN A 285 33.45 5.58 -2.56
CA ASN A 285 33.93 4.30 -3.09
C ASN A 285 32.86 3.54 -3.87
N GLY A 286 31.86 4.24 -4.42
CA GLY A 286 30.86 3.62 -5.28
C GLY A 286 31.58 2.82 -6.38
N PRO A 287 31.05 1.64 -6.79
CA PRO A 287 31.70 0.83 -7.82
C PRO A 287 32.07 1.75 -8.97
N SER A 288 33.34 1.68 -9.40
CA SER A 288 33.87 2.50 -10.48
C SER A 288 32.87 2.52 -11.64
N LEU A 289 32.81 3.61 -12.39
CA LEU A 289 31.90 3.71 -13.54
C LEU A 289 32.03 2.48 -14.46
N SER A 290 33.23 1.91 -14.55
CA SER A 290 33.50 0.62 -15.21
C SER A 290 32.79 -0.59 -14.58
N LYS A 291 32.76 -0.75 -13.25
CA LYS A 291 31.96 -1.79 -12.58
C LYS A 291 30.44 -1.58 -12.69
N ARG A 292 29.97 -0.34 -12.85
CA ARG A 292 28.55 -0.06 -13.15
C ARG A 292 28.19 -0.44 -14.59
N LEU A 293 29.12 -0.28 -15.52
CA LEU A 293 28.98 -0.68 -16.92
C LEU A 293 29.11 -2.21 -17.12
N GLU A 294 30.00 -2.88 -16.39
CA GLU A 294 30.16 -4.35 -16.45
C GLU A 294 28.92 -5.12 -15.99
N ASN A 295 28.09 -4.54 -15.13
CA ASN A 295 26.81 -5.14 -14.70
C ASN A 295 25.61 -4.76 -15.58
N GLY A 296 25.80 -3.90 -16.59
CA GLY A 296 24.81 -3.60 -17.64
C GLY A 296 23.41 -3.14 -17.20
N ARG A 297 23.19 -2.84 -15.91
CA ARG A 297 21.86 -2.49 -15.37
C ARG A 297 21.90 -1.11 -14.69
N PRO A 298 21.02 -0.18 -15.10
CA PRO A 298 20.84 1.09 -14.40
C PRO A 298 20.36 0.84 -12.95
N PRO A 299 20.42 1.85 -12.07
CA PRO A 299 19.85 1.76 -10.73
C PRO A 299 18.43 1.17 -10.77
N GLN A 300 18.07 0.28 -9.85
CA GLN A 300 16.82 -0.50 -9.94
C GLN A 300 15.55 0.38 -9.91
N TYR A 301 15.60 1.59 -9.35
CA TYR A 301 14.50 2.57 -9.43
C TYR A 301 14.37 3.24 -10.80
N ALA A 302 15.41 3.18 -11.64
CA ALA A 302 15.42 3.61 -13.04
C ALA A 302 15.21 2.43 -14.01
N SER A 303 15.09 1.20 -13.49
CA SER A 303 14.85 0.01 -14.30
C SER A 303 13.34 -0.19 -14.49
N ASN A 304 12.91 0.05 -15.73
CA ASN A 304 11.56 -0.06 -16.25
C ASN A 304 10.90 -1.43 -15.92
N PRO A 305 9.82 -1.49 -15.13
CA PRO A 305 9.00 -2.70 -15.00
C PRO A 305 7.98 -2.71 -16.15
N GLY A 306 8.36 -3.30 -17.29
CA GLY A 306 7.41 -3.67 -18.34
C GLY A 306 7.42 -2.74 -19.55
N ASN A 307 8.15 -3.17 -20.58
CA ASN A 307 8.03 -2.62 -21.93
C ASN A 307 6.68 -3.07 -22.53
N LEU A 308 5.63 -2.26 -22.34
CA LEU A 308 4.26 -2.50 -22.84
C LEU A 308 4.18 -2.67 -24.37
N ARG A 309 5.22 -2.29 -25.12
CA ARG A 309 5.27 -2.42 -26.58
C ARG A 309 5.34 -3.87 -27.07
N ASP A 310 5.99 -4.77 -26.34
CA ASP A 310 6.15 -6.17 -26.80
C ASP A 310 4.82 -6.96 -26.69
N ALA A 311 3.95 -6.56 -25.76
CA ALA A 311 2.59 -7.10 -25.64
C ALA A 311 1.65 -6.60 -26.75
N GLN A 312 1.82 -5.36 -27.23
CA GLN A 312 1.03 -4.79 -28.34
C GLN A 312 1.45 -5.33 -29.71
N LEU A 313 2.75 -5.57 -29.93
CA LEU A 313 3.23 -6.14 -31.20
C LEU A 313 2.89 -7.64 -31.35
N SER A 314 2.83 -8.39 -30.26
CA SER A 314 2.44 -9.81 -30.28
C SER A 314 0.94 -10.04 -30.54
N THR A 315 0.07 -9.15 -30.06
CA THR A 315 -1.38 -9.22 -30.35
C THR A 315 -1.72 -8.77 -31.77
N THR A 316 -1.00 -7.80 -32.33
CA THR A 316 -1.19 -7.40 -33.73
C THR A 316 -0.65 -8.44 -34.72
N ARG A 317 0.45 -9.15 -34.40
CA ARG A 317 0.93 -10.26 -35.24
C ARG A 317 0.00 -11.48 -35.25
N ARG A 318 -0.70 -11.77 -34.14
CA ARG A 318 -1.67 -12.89 -34.10
C ARG A 318 -2.96 -12.63 -34.86
N ARG A 319 -3.30 -11.38 -35.21
CA ARG A 319 -4.53 -11.05 -35.97
C ARG A 319 -4.35 -10.91 -37.47
N LEU A 320 -3.11 -10.96 -37.98
CA LEU A 320 -2.81 -10.83 -39.42
C LEU A 320 -2.41 -12.14 -40.10
N GLY A 321 -2.49 -13.28 -39.39
CA GLY A 321 -2.08 -14.59 -39.90
C GLY A 321 -3.19 -15.64 -39.89
N GLN A 322 -4.42 -15.30 -40.30
CA GLN A 322 -5.45 -16.30 -40.59
C GLN A 322 -6.53 -15.72 -41.51
N ARG A 323 -6.25 -15.76 -42.82
CA ARG A 323 -7.28 -15.80 -43.87
C ARG A 323 -6.84 -16.82 -44.93
N ASP A 324 -7.86 -17.46 -45.50
CA ASP A 324 -7.89 -18.37 -46.64
C ASP A 324 -7.64 -19.87 -46.38
N CYS A 325 -8.74 -20.59 -46.16
CA CYS A 325 -9.12 -21.78 -46.94
C CYS A 325 -10.65 -21.87 -46.97
N GLY A 326 -11.21 -21.95 -48.19
CA GLY A 326 -12.63 -21.96 -48.51
C GLY A 326 -13.31 -23.33 -48.36
N PRO A 327 -14.51 -23.49 -48.95
CA PRO A 327 -15.57 -24.35 -48.42
C PRO A 327 -15.57 -25.76 -49.01
N HIS A 328 -16.03 -26.73 -48.22
CA HIS A 328 -16.54 -27.99 -48.74
C HIS A 328 -17.81 -28.42 -48.00
N CYS A 329 -18.88 -28.58 -48.77
CA CYS A 329 -20.12 -29.25 -48.41
C CYS A 329 -19.88 -30.74 -48.17
N PHE A 330 -20.59 -31.35 -47.22
CA PHE A 330 -21.30 -32.64 -47.36
C PHE A 330 -22.23 -32.83 -46.16
N GLY A 331 -23.46 -33.26 -46.43
CA GLY A 331 -24.52 -33.47 -45.44
C GLY A 331 -24.47 -34.83 -44.75
N GLY A 332 -25.49 -35.09 -43.95
CA GLY A 332 -25.78 -36.40 -43.38
C GLY A 332 -26.52 -36.30 -42.06
N ASP A 333 -27.83 -36.53 -42.12
CA ASP A 333 -28.66 -36.95 -40.99
C ASP A 333 -28.00 -38.13 -40.25
N ASP A 334 -28.12 -38.19 -38.92
CA ASP A 334 -28.90 -39.29 -38.33
C ASP A 334 -29.24 -39.08 -36.85
N ASP A 335 -30.30 -39.79 -36.53
CA ASP A 335 -31.17 -39.79 -35.38
C ASP A 335 -30.61 -40.66 -34.22
N ARG A 336 -30.97 -40.32 -32.96
CA ARG A 336 -31.39 -41.23 -31.86
C ARG A 336 -30.84 -40.99 -30.45
N ARG A 337 -31.84 -40.82 -29.57
CA ARG A 337 -32.06 -41.46 -28.24
C ARG A 337 -31.18 -41.07 -27.04
N GLY A 338 -31.87 -40.62 -25.98
CA GLY A 338 -31.97 -41.48 -24.78
C GLY A 338 -31.69 -40.86 -23.41
N ALA A 339 -32.77 -40.45 -22.74
CA ALA A 339 -33.16 -40.82 -21.37
C ALA A 339 -32.53 -40.19 -20.09
N CYS A 340 -33.43 -40.11 -19.09
CA CYS A 340 -33.29 -39.88 -17.64
C CYS A 340 -32.92 -38.44 -17.19
N GLY A 341 -33.74 -37.67 -16.47
CA GLY A 341 -34.83 -38.01 -15.55
C GLY A 341 -34.36 -37.82 -14.10
N LYS A 342 -34.84 -36.77 -13.41
CA LYS A 342 -35.18 -36.80 -11.98
C LYS A 342 -35.86 -35.50 -11.53
N LYS A 343 -37.06 -35.69 -10.98
CA LYS A 343 -37.92 -34.74 -10.28
C LYS A 343 -37.37 -34.45 -8.88
N ALA A 344 -37.59 -33.23 -8.38
CA ALA A 344 -37.85 -33.00 -6.96
C ALA A 344 -38.75 -31.75 -6.80
N VAL A 345 -39.99 -31.97 -6.40
CA VAL A 345 -40.99 -30.98 -6.01
C VAL A 345 -41.39 -31.30 -4.56
N GLY A 346 -41.49 -30.26 -3.74
CA GLY A 346 -42.00 -30.29 -2.36
C GLY A 346 -41.30 -29.17 -1.56
N SER A 347 -41.82 -27.96 -1.44
CA SER A 347 -43.08 -27.52 -0.82
C SER A 347 -43.24 -28.01 0.62
N ARG A 348 -42.86 -27.15 1.57
CA ARG A 348 -43.62 -26.86 2.80
C ARG A 348 -43.19 -25.50 3.35
N ARG A 349 -44.13 -24.56 3.37
CA ARG A 349 -44.08 -23.31 4.13
C ARG A 349 -44.73 -23.61 5.48
N ASP A 350 -44.03 -23.33 6.57
CA ASP A 350 -44.65 -23.10 7.87
C ASP A 350 -44.35 -21.66 8.27
N THR A 351 -45.39 -20.84 8.14
CA THR A 351 -45.50 -19.51 8.73
C THR A 351 -45.95 -19.66 10.18
N GLN A 352 -45.19 -19.13 11.13
CA GLN A 352 -45.68 -18.86 12.47
C GLN A 352 -45.34 -17.42 12.89
N CYS A 353 -46.40 -16.78 13.38
CA CYS A 353 -46.51 -15.41 13.85
C CYS A 353 -45.59 -15.13 15.05
N ALA A 354 -45.06 -13.90 15.12
CA ALA A 354 -44.64 -13.29 16.37
C ALA A 354 -45.09 -11.83 16.40
N ALA A 355 -45.70 -11.49 17.53
CA ALA A 355 -46.52 -10.32 17.77
C ALA A 355 -45.71 -9.03 17.97
N HIS A 356 -46.29 -7.91 17.53
CA HIS A 356 -45.89 -6.56 17.90
C HIS A 356 -46.30 -6.27 19.36
N GLY A 357 -45.30 -6.07 20.23
CA GLY A 357 -45.45 -5.37 21.50
C GLY A 357 -45.01 -3.92 21.35
N ARG A 358 -45.95 -2.99 21.54
CA ARG A 358 -45.70 -1.55 21.73
C ARG A 358 -45.14 -1.34 23.15
N TYR A 359 -44.19 -0.43 23.29
CA TYR A 359 -44.04 0.37 24.51
C TYR A 359 -43.73 1.82 24.11
N THR A 360 -44.62 2.71 24.56
CA THR A 360 -44.35 4.08 24.97
C THR A 360 -43.48 4.12 26.21
#